data_AF-A0A6H9T962-F1
#
_entry.id   AF-A0A6H9T962-F1
#
_cell.length_a   1.000
_cell.length_b   1.000
_cell.length_c   1.000
_cell.angle_alpha   90.00
_cell.angle_beta   90.00
_cell.angle_gamma   90.00
#
_symmetry.space_group_name_H-M   'P 1'
#
loop_
_entity.id
_entity.type
_entity.pdbx_description
1 polymer ?
#
loop_
_entity_poly.entity_id
_entity_poly.type
_entity_poly.pdbx_seq_one_letter_code
_entity_poly.pdbx_strand_id
1 'polypeptide(L)'
;MKVLLRIGMLLAWLAFGTVAYGFLWSRHLDLFPSWPGWMAQLAYHVTQLNPTDTGTMEDLTVTYMVLVSFINVSLLTMIGWLVWRNRNRIAGPFCKRR
;
A
#
# COMPACT_ATOMS: atom_id res chain seq x y z
N MET A 1 -14.79 -21.18 -5.22
CA MET A 1 -13.50 -21.16 -5.94
C MET A 1 -13.18 -19.83 -6.63
N LYS A 2 -14.05 -19.28 -7.49
CA LYS A 2 -13.77 -18.00 -8.20
C LYS A 2 -13.44 -16.81 -7.28
N VAL A 3 -14.07 -16.73 -6.10
CA VAL A 3 -13.82 -15.66 -5.11
C VAL A 3 -12.44 -15.80 -4.47
N LEU A 4 -12.04 -17.02 -4.08
CA LEU A 4 -10.69 -17.30 -3.53
C LEU A 4 -9.59 -16.95 -4.54
N LEU A 5 -9.78 -17.29 -5.82
CA LEU A 5 -8.85 -16.91 -6.89
C LEU A 5 -8.72 -15.40 -7.04
N ARG A 6 -9.84 -14.66 -6.97
CA ARG A 6 -9.82 -13.20 -7.01
C ARG A 6 -9.11 -12.60 -5.80
N ILE A 7 -9.37 -13.12 -4.60
CA ILE A 7 -8.70 -12.67 -3.38
C ILE A 7 -7.19 -12.95 -3.47
N GLY A 8 -6.79 -14.15 -3.89
CA GLY A 8 -5.38 -14.51 -4.07
C GLY A 8 -4.68 -13.63 -5.10
N MET A 9 -5.32 -13.35 -6.23
CA MET A 9 -4.77 -12.44 -7.25
C MET A 9 -4.64 -10.99 -6.73
N LEU A 10 -5.58 -10.55 -5.89
CA LEU A 10 -5.56 -9.22 -5.29
C LEU A 10 -4.46 -9.10 -4.22
N LEU A 11 -4.26 -10.15 -3.43
CA LEU A 11 -3.14 -10.25 -2.49
C LEU A 11 -1.79 -10.28 -3.22
N ALA A 12 -1.68 -11.05 -4.30
CA ALA A 12 -0.48 -11.08 -5.13
C ALA A 12 -0.17 -9.71 -5.76
N TRP A 13 -1.21 -9.00 -6.24
CA TRP A 13 -1.08 -7.64 -6.76
C TRP A 13 -0.63 -6.66 -5.67
N LEU A 14 -1.23 -6.72 -4.49
CA LEU A 14 -0.84 -5.87 -3.35
C LEU A 14 0.60 -6.15 -2.94
N ALA A 15 1.01 -7.42 -2.84
CA ALA A 15 2.37 -7.79 -2.50
C ALA A 15 3.36 -7.25 -3.55
N PHE A 16 3.08 -7.46 -4.84
CA PHE A 16 3.90 -6.96 -5.93
C PHE A 16 4.00 -5.43 -5.92
N GLY A 17 2.87 -4.73 -5.78
CA GLY A 17 2.85 -3.28 -5.70
C GLY A 17 3.60 -2.74 -4.48
N THR A 18 3.51 -3.43 -3.34
CA THR A 18 4.23 -3.07 -2.11
C THR A 18 5.74 -3.17 -2.32
N VAL A 19 6.22 -4.26 -2.93
CA VAL A 19 7.64 -4.43 -3.25
C VAL A 19 8.11 -3.40 -4.28
N ALA A 20 7.34 -3.16 -5.34
CA ALA A 20 7.69 -2.18 -6.37
C ALA A 20 7.76 -0.76 -5.80
N TYR A 21 6.82 -0.39 -4.93
CA TYR A 21 6.81 0.90 -4.27
C TYR A 21 7.98 1.06 -3.29
N GLY A 22 8.27 0.01 -2.48
CA GLY A 22 9.44 -0.01 -1.61
C GLY A 22 10.76 0.09 -2.39
N PHE A 23 10.85 -0.55 -3.55
CA PHE A 23 12.01 -0.44 -4.43
C PHE A 23 12.15 0.97 -5.04
N LEU A 24 11.03 1.60 -5.40
CA LEU A 24 11.03 2.98 -5.88
C LEU A 24 11.45 3.94 -4.76
N TRP A 25 11.00 3.69 -3.54
CA TRP A 25 11.37 4.45 -2.35
C TRP A 25 12.86 4.32 -2.03
N SER A 26 13.41 3.10 -2.05
CA SER A 26 14.86 2.91 -1.79
C SER A 26 15.74 3.60 -2.83
N ARG A 27 15.26 3.72 -4.07
CA ARG A 27 15.92 4.48 -5.15
C ARG A 27 15.75 6.00 -5.03
N HIS A 28 14.71 6.47 -4.37
CA HIS A 28 14.31 7.87 -4.32
C HIS A 28 13.98 8.34 -2.89
N LEU A 29 14.88 8.07 -1.95
CA LEU A 29 14.73 8.46 -0.54
C LEU A 29 14.40 9.95 -0.37
N ASP A 30 14.96 10.82 -1.21
CA ASP A 30 14.74 12.28 -1.16
C ASP A 30 13.33 12.72 -1.58
N LEU A 31 12.62 11.91 -2.37
CA LEU A 31 11.26 12.23 -2.81
C LEU A 31 10.20 11.88 -1.76
N PHE A 32 10.58 11.12 -0.74
CA PHE A 32 9.65 10.68 0.27
C PHE A 32 9.66 11.62 1.47
N PRO A 33 8.53 12.30 1.76
CA PRO A 33 8.46 13.18 2.91
C PRO A 33 8.67 12.37 4.20
N SER A 34 9.22 13.04 5.22
CA SER A 34 9.24 12.51 6.58
C SER A 34 7.80 12.29 7.04
N TRP A 35 7.38 11.03 7.00
CA TRP A 35 6.03 10.63 7.39
C TRP A 35 5.80 10.92 8.89
N PRO A 36 4.57 11.28 9.27
CA PRO A 36 4.24 11.73 10.62
C PRO A 36 4.50 10.67 11.70
N GLY A 37 4.90 11.11 12.89
CA GLY A 37 5.39 10.25 13.98
C GLY A 37 4.40 9.16 14.46
N TRP A 38 3.10 9.30 14.18
CA TRP A 38 2.12 8.24 14.47
C TRP A 38 2.36 6.98 13.64
N MET A 39 2.92 7.09 12.43
CA MET A 39 3.31 5.92 11.64
C MET A 39 4.48 5.18 12.26
N ALA A 40 5.44 5.91 12.84
CA ALA A 40 6.54 5.30 13.56
C ALA A 40 6.01 4.56 14.80
N GLN A 41 5.10 5.18 15.56
CA GLN A 41 4.44 4.52 16.70
C GLN A 41 3.68 3.25 16.28
N LEU A 42 3.03 3.26 15.12
CA LEU A 42 2.33 2.10 14.60
C LEU A 42 3.30 0.98 14.20
N ALA A 43 4.45 1.31 13.58
CA ALA A 43 5.51 0.35 13.30
C ALA A 43 6.11 -0.25 14.59
N TYR A 44 6.33 0.56 15.63
CA TYR A 44 6.74 0.07 16.95
C TYR A 44 5.71 -0.89 17.55
N HIS A 45 4.42 -0.57 17.42
CA HIS A 45 3.35 -1.41 17.96
C HIS A 45 3.23 -2.75 17.23
N VAL A 46 3.41 -2.74 15.90
CA VAL A 46 3.36 -3.95 15.06
C VAL A 46 4.57 -4.84 15.28
N THR A 47 5.76 -4.26 15.45
CA THR A 47 6.99 -5.03 15.66
C THR A 47 7.15 -5.54 17.09
N GLN A 48 6.37 -5.03 18.05
CA GLN A 48 6.51 -5.31 19.50
C GLN A 48 7.95 -5.13 20.03
N LEU A 49 8.77 -4.34 19.31
CA LEU A 49 10.17 -4.16 19.65
C LEU A 49 10.28 -3.38 20.96
N ASN A 50 10.84 -4.06 21.96
CA ASN A 50 11.16 -3.47 23.26
C ASN A 50 12.27 -2.42 23.04
N PRO A 51 12.14 -1.17 23.52
CA PRO A 51 13.07 -0.07 23.25
C PRO A 51 14.55 -0.32 23.65
N THR A 52 14.83 -1.42 24.34
CA THR A 52 16.17 -1.81 24.82
C THR A 52 17.01 -2.60 23.82
N ASP A 53 16.44 -3.16 22.74
CA ASP A 53 17.20 -3.95 21.75
C ASP A 53 17.66 -3.09 20.56
N THR A 54 18.81 -2.45 20.72
CA THR A 54 19.48 -1.60 19.73
C THR A 54 19.90 -2.30 18.41
N GLY A 55 19.73 -3.62 18.28
CA GLY A 55 20.04 -4.38 17.06
C GLY A 55 19.00 -4.27 15.93
N THR A 56 17.88 -3.58 16.16
CA THR A 56 16.66 -3.71 15.35
C THR A 56 16.19 -2.42 14.67
N MET A 57 17.04 -1.38 14.64
CA MET A 57 16.68 -0.12 13.95
C MET A 57 16.52 -0.31 12.43
N GLU A 58 17.26 -1.25 11.84
CA GLU A 58 17.10 -1.63 10.43
C GLU A 58 15.77 -2.35 10.20
N ASP A 59 15.43 -3.34 11.03
CA ASP A 59 14.14 -4.05 10.96
C ASP A 59 12.94 -3.14 11.17
N LEU A 60 13.06 -2.16 12.08
CA LEU A 60 12.02 -1.15 12.29
C LEU A 60 11.87 -0.26 11.04
N THR A 61 12.99 0.13 10.42
CA THR A 61 12.99 0.94 9.19
C THR A 61 12.39 0.15 8.02
N VAL A 62 12.75 -1.12 7.87
CA VAL A 62 12.18 -2.01 6.84
C VAL A 62 10.69 -2.21 7.07
N THR A 63 10.28 -2.51 8.31
CA THR A 63 8.86 -2.68 8.64
C THR A 63 8.07 -1.41 8.37
N TYR A 64 8.64 -0.26 8.71
CA TYR A 64 8.06 1.04 8.41
C TYR A 64 7.87 1.28 6.92
N MET A 65 8.93 1.06 6.12
CA MET A 65 8.86 1.21 4.66
C MET A 65 7.81 0.28 4.05
N VAL A 66 7.75 -0.98 4.49
CA VAL A 66 6.78 -1.96 4.00
C VAL A 66 5.35 -1.55 4.36
N LEU A 67 5.12 -1.11 5.59
CA LEU A 67 3.79 -0.75 6.08
C LEU A 67 3.25 0.47 5.36
N VAL A 68 4.08 1.49 5.16
CA VAL A 68 3.71 2.68 4.39
C VAL A 68 3.51 2.36 2.91
N SER A 69 4.36 1.52 2.33
CA SER A 69 4.19 1.05 0.93
C SER A 69 2.86 0.34 0.76
N PHE A 70 2.50 -0.54 1.69
CA PHE A 70 1.24 -1.27 1.67
C PHE A 70 0.01 -0.34 1.78
N ILE A 71 0.07 0.66 2.66
CA ILE A 71 -1.00 1.68 2.78
C ILE A 71 -1.17 2.46 1.47
N ASN A 72 -0.08 2.92 0.85
CA ASN A 72 -0.15 3.68 -0.39
C ASN A 72 -0.69 2.83 -1.56
N VAL A 73 -0.20 1.60 -1.71
CA VAL A 73 -0.63 0.70 -2.78
C VAL A 73 -2.09 0.29 -2.59
N SER A 74 -2.53 0.04 -1.36
CA SER A 74 -3.94 -0.25 -1.07
C SER A 74 -4.84 0.95 -1.33
N LEU A 75 -4.45 2.17 -0.95
CA LEU A 75 -5.16 3.41 -1.27
C LEU A 75 -5.26 3.64 -2.77
N LEU A 76 -4.16 3.51 -3.52
CA LEU A 76 -4.15 3.64 -4.98
C LEU A 76 -5.04 2.58 -5.64
N THR A 77 -5.00 1.35 -5.15
CA THR A 77 -5.85 0.26 -5.65
C THR A 77 -7.33 0.56 -5.36
N MET A 78 -7.64 1.09 -4.17
CA MET A 78 -8.99 1.49 -3.79
C MET A 78 -9.50 2.67 -4.63
N ILE A 79 -8.68 3.69 -4.86
CA ILE A 79 -9.01 4.84 -5.71
C ILE A 79 -9.22 4.36 -7.15
N GLY A 80 -8.32 3.55 -7.69
CA GLY A 80 -8.45 2.98 -9.04
C GLY A 80 -9.72 2.14 -9.18
N TRP A 81 -10.05 1.35 -8.14
CA TRP A 81 -11.29 0.57 -8.10
C TRP A 81 -12.54 1.46 -8.02
N LEU A 82 -12.53 2.51 -7.20
CA LEU A 82 -13.62 3.49 -7.11
C LEU A 82 -13.81 4.24 -8.42
N VAL A 83 -12.73 4.68 -9.06
CA VAL A 83 -12.77 5.34 -10.38
C VAL A 83 -13.32 4.38 -11.42
N TRP A 84 -12.87 3.13 -11.47
CA TRP A 84 -13.40 2.13 -12.41
C TRP A 84 -14.88 1.83 -12.15
N ARG A 85 -15.26 1.70 -10.88
CA ARG A 85 -16.65 1.44 -10.48
C ARG A 85 -17.57 2.62 -10.80
N ASN A 86 -17.11 3.86 -10.59
CA ASN A 86 -17.85 5.06 -10.96
C ASN A 86 -17.83 5.33 -12.48
N ARG A 87 -16.78 4.92 -13.20
CA ARG A 87 -16.73 5.00 -14.67
C ARG A 87 -17.84 4.18 -15.31
N ASN A 88 -18.17 3.01 -14.75
CA ASN A 88 -19.33 2.21 -15.19
C ASN A 88 -20.68 2.85 -14.85
N ARG A 89 -20.76 3.77 -13.88
CA ARG A 89 -21.96 4.57 -13.60
C ARG A 89 -22.05 5.82 -14.50
N ILE A 90 -20.91 6.42 -14.85
CA ILE A 90 -20.84 7.62 -15.72
C ILE A 90 -21.00 7.25 -17.20
N ALA A 91 -20.62 6.04 -17.61
CA ALA A 91 -20.89 5.52 -18.96
C ALA A 91 -22.38 5.16 -19.20
N GLY A 92 -23.24 5.30 -18.19
CA GLY A 92 -24.66 4.94 -18.21
C GLY A 92 -25.59 5.75 -19.12
N PRO A 93 -25.36 7.04 -19.45
CA PRO A 93 -26.24 7.75 -20.38
C PRO A 93 -25.67 7.93 -21.79
N PHE A 94 -24.36 7.74 -22.02
CA PHE A 94 -23.74 8.11 -23.31
C PHE A 94 -23.62 6.97 -24.34
N CYS A 95 -24.00 5.73 -23.99
CA CYS A 95 -24.05 4.61 -24.93
C CYS A 95 -25.47 4.28 -25.43
N LYS A 96 -26.39 5.27 -25.47
CA LYS A 96 -27.72 5.12 -26.07
C LYS A 96 -28.10 6.31 -26.97
N ARG A 97 -27.26 6.57 -27.97
CA ARG A 97 -27.49 7.33 -29.22
C ARG A 97 -26.20 7.10 -30.02
N ARG A 98 -26.15 6.28 -31.05
CA ARG A 98 -26.95 6.35 -32.28
C ARG A 98 -26.79 5.04 -33.04
#